data_AF-A0A9X9F4Z7-F1
#
_entry.id   AF-A0A9X9F4Z7-F1
#
_cell.length_a   1.000
_cell.length_b   1.000
_cell.length_c   1.000
_cell.angle_alpha   90.00
_cell.angle_beta   90.00
_cell.angle_gamma   90.00
#
_symmetry.space_group_name_H-M   'P 1'
#
loop_
_entity.id
_entity.type
_entity.pdbx_description
1 polymer ?
#
loop_
_entity_poly.entity_id
_entity_poly.type
_entity_poly.pdbx_seq_one_letter_code
_entity_poly.pdbx_strand_id
1 'polypeptide(L)' 'MNKKPHLIDVQPIRSKEQIEDMKWALKRHCSERDYILFLIGIHTGLRVSDLLQIETQTIINLKRKKRKEFKIKEGKT' A
#
# COMPACT_ATOMS: atom_id res chain seq x y z
N MET A 1 33.31 -14.11 15.18
CA MET A 1 32.92 -12.88 14.45
C MET A 1 31.70 -12.27 15.14
N ASN A 2 31.88 -11.16 15.87
CA ASN A 2 30.77 -10.44 16.52
C ASN A 2 29.90 -9.78 15.46
N LYS A 3 28.69 -10.29 15.22
CA LYS A 3 27.67 -9.57 14.46
C LYS A 3 27.18 -8.41 15.32
N LYS A 4 27.60 -7.17 15.01
CA LYS A 4 26.97 -5.98 15.59
C LYS A 4 25.48 -5.98 15.17
N PRO A 5 24.53 -5.75 16.10
CA PRO A 5 23.13 -5.64 15.72
C PRO A 5 22.96 -4.43 14.80
N HIS A 6 22.52 -4.66 13.56
CA HIS A 6 22.08 -3.58 12.69
C HIS A 6 20.74 -3.08 13.24
N LEU A 7 20.79 -1.94 13.93
CA LEU A 7 19.60 -1.16 14.27
C LEU A 7 19.04 -0.59 12.97
N ILE A 8 17.98 -1.21 12.45
CA ILE A 8 17.22 -0.67 11.32
C ILE A 8 16.26 0.36 11.90
N ASP A 9 16.62 1.63 11.78
CA ASP A 9 15.72 2.74 12.05
C ASP A 9 14.79 2.94 10.85
N VAL A 10 13.49 2.83 11.08
CA VAL A 10 12.46 2.94 10.04
C VAL A 10 11.68 4.22 10.29
N GLN A 11 11.79 5.16 9.35
CA GLN A 11 11.10 6.45 9.41
C GLN A 11 9.99 6.51 8.37
N PRO A 12 8.84 7.14 8.68
CA PRO A 12 7.78 7.34 7.70
C PRO A 12 8.23 8.31 6.60
N ILE A 13 7.62 8.19 5.43
CA ILE A 13 7.81 9.16 4.33
C ILE A 13 7.15 10.48 4.74
N ARG A 14 7.91 11.58 4.68
CA ARG A 14 7.45 12.91 5.15
C ARG A 14 7.36 13.96 4.05
N SER A 15 7.99 13.74 2.90
CA SER A 15 7.97 14.71 1.79
C SER A 15 7.17 14.18 0.59
N LYS A 16 6.61 15.13 -0.18
CA LYS A 16 5.93 14.81 -1.44
C LYS A 16 6.91 14.32 -2.51
N GLU A 17 8.13 14.83 -2.50
CA GLU A 17 9.21 14.41 -3.41
C GLU A 17 9.50 12.91 -3.24
N GLN A 18 9.66 12.44 -2.01
CA GLN A 18 9.86 11.02 -1.71
C GLN A 18 8.70 10.13 -2.21
N ILE A 19 7.47 10.65 -2.20
CA ILE A 19 6.31 9.94 -2.75
C ILE A 19 6.43 9.84 -4.28
N GLU A 20 6.83 10.91 -4.96
CA GLU A 20 7.01 10.90 -6.42
C GLU A 20 8.19 10.01 -6.84
N ASP A 21 9.29 10.02 -6.10
CA ASP A 21 10.42 9.12 -6.33
C ASP A 21 10.00 7.66 -6.19
N MET A 22 9.20 7.33 -5.17
CA MET A 22 8.67 5.98 -4.99
C MET A 22 7.73 5.59 -6.14
N LYS A 23 6.84 6.49 -6.57
CA LYS A 23 5.98 6.27 -7.74
C LYS A 23 6.80 6.00 -9.00
N TRP A 24 7.86 6.77 -9.22
CA TRP A 24 8.76 6.59 -10.36
C TRP A 24 9.48 5.24 -10.29
N ALA A 25 10.04 4.89 -9.13
CA ALA A 25 10.76 3.63 -8.92
C ALA A 25 9.85 2.42 -9.15
N LEU A 26 8.62 2.45 -8.60
CA LEU A 26 7.64 1.38 -8.78
C LEU A 26 7.24 1.19 -10.25
N LYS A 27 7.04 2.28 -11.00
CA LYS A 27 6.76 2.20 -12.44
C LYS A 27 7.95 1.69 -13.26
N ARG A 28 9.17 2.03 -12.85
CA ARG A 28 10.39 1.74 -13.62
C ARG A 28 10.94 0.34 -13.38
N HIS A 29 10.82 -0.15 -12.15
CA HIS A 29 11.48 -1.35 -11.66
C HIS A 29 10.54 -2.44 -11.15
N CYS A 30 9.27 -2.13 -10.87
CA CYS A 30 8.29 -3.08 -10.34
C CYS A 30 7.12 -3.27 -11.30
N SER A 31 6.11 -4.01 -10.86
CA SER A 31 4.89 -4.26 -11.64
C SER A 31 3.87 -3.13 -11.46
N GLU A 32 2.97 -2.98 -12.45
CA GLU A 32 1.84 -2.05 -12.37
C GLU A 32 0.95 -2.33 -11.15
N ARG A 33 0.84 -3.60 -10.75
CA ARG A 33 0.13 -4.02 -9.53
C ARG A 33 0.72 -3.36 -8.29
N ASP A 34 2.05 -3.34 -8.16
CA ASP A 34 2.72 -2.80 -6.97
C ASP A 34 2.58 -1.26 -6.92
N TYR A 35 2.62 -0.61 -8.09
CA TYR A 35 2.30 0.81 -8.21
C TYR A 35 0.87 1.13 -7.76
N ILE A 36 -0.12 0.33 -8.19
CA ILE A 36 -1.52 0.49 -7.79
C ILE A 36 -1.70 0.22 -6.28
N LEU A 37 -1.06 -0.82 -5.75
CA LEU A 37 -1.10 -1.13 -4.31
C LEU A 37 -0.55 0.03 -3.48
N PHE A 38 0.58 0.61 -3.90
CA PHE A 38 1.15 1.79 -3.25
C PHE A 38 0.18 2.98 -3.30
N LEU A 39 -0.39 3.29 -4.48
CA LEU A 39 -1.35 4.37 -4.64
C LEU A 39 -2.60 4.20 -3.78
N ILE A 40 -3.17 3.00 -3.71
CA ILE A 40 -4.34 2.74 -2.87
C ILE A 40 -3.95 2.90 -1.40
N GLY A 41 -2.82 2.31 -0.99
CA GLY A 41 -2.34 2.37 0.39
C GLY A 41 -2.11 3.79 0.90
N ILE A 42 -1.42 4.64 0.14
CA ILE A 42 -1.14 6.02 0.58
C ILE A 42 -2.39 6.91 0.63
N HIS A 43 -3.40 6.65 -0.21
CA HIS A 43 -4.62 7.46 -0.24
C HIS A 43 -5.67 7.00 0.78
N THR A 44 -5.66 5.72 1.15
CA THR A 44 -6.69 5.13 2.03
C THR A 44 -6.17 4.85 3.44
N GLY A 45 -4.85 4.80 3.64
CA GLY A 45 -4.23 4.48 4.93
C GLY A 45 -4.37 3.02 5.35
N LEU A 46 -4.75 2.13 4.42
CA LEU A 46 -4.92 0.71 4.69
C LEU A 46 -3.58 0.00 4.83
N ARG A 47 -3.51 -1.00 5.71
CA ARG A 47 -2.31 -1.83 5.87
C ARG A 47 -2.12 -2.69 4.64
N VAL A 48 -0.88 -3.02 4.33
CA VAL A 48 -0.54 -3.87 3.19
C VAL A 48 -1.24 -5.24 3.26
N SER A 49 -1.39 -5.82 4.46
CA SER A 49 -2.12 -7.07 4.69
C SER A 49 -3.57 -6.98 4.23
N ASP A 50 -4.23 -5.87 4.53
CA ASP A 50 -5.64 -5.65 4.20
C ASP A 50 -5.80 -5.40 2.69
N LEU A 51 -4.87 -4.66 2.09
CA LEU A 51 -4.84 -4.40 0.64
C LEU A 51 -4.66 -5.68 -0.19
N LEU A 52 -3.84 -6.62 0.28
CA LEU A 52 -3.59 -7.88 -0.42
C LEU A 52 -4.81 -8.82 -0.41
N GLN A 53 -5.73 -8.65 0.54
CA GLN A 53 -6.98 -9.42 0.60
C GLN A 53 -8.08 -8.84 -0.31
N ILE A 54 -7.85 -7.71 -0.97
CA ILE A 54 -8.85 -7.07 -1.82
C ILE A 54 -8.92 -7.79 -3.17
N GLU A 55 -10.11 -8.27 -3.50
CA GLU A 55 -10.38 -8.83 -4.82
C GLU A 55 -10.82 -7.75 -5.81
N THR A 56 -10.41 -7.90 -7.08
CA THR A 56 -10.83 -7.02 -8.18
C THR A 56 -12.36 -6.94 -8.29
N GLN A 57 -13.05 -8.05 -8.06
CA GLN A 57 -14.50 -8.11 -8.10
C GLN A 57 -15.16 -7.22 -7.04
N THR A 58 -14.55 -7.10 -5.85
CA THR A 58 -15.02 -6.21 -4.79
C THR A 58 -14.99 -4.75 -5.24
N ILE A 59 -13.91 -4.34 -5.93
CA ILE A 59 -13.78 -2.97 -6.46
C ILE A 59 -14.80 -2.70 -7.57
N ILE A 60 -14.97 -3.64 -8.51
CA ILE A 60 -15.96 -3.53 -9.60
C ILE A 60 -17.38 -3.41 -9.03
N ASN A 61 -17.71 -4.23 -8.04
CA ASN A 61 -19.00 -4.20 -7.38
C ASN A 61 -19.20 -2.87 -6.62
N LEU A 62 -18.17 -2.35 -5.98
CA LEU A 62 -18.21 -1.06 -5.29
C LEU A 62 -18.49 0.09 -6.27
N LYS A 63 -17.86 0.08 -7.46
CA LYS A 63 -18.08 1.10 -8.50
C LYS A 63 -19.54 1.19 -8.95
N ARG A 64 -20.27 0.06 -8.95
CA ARG A 64 -21.69 -0.03 -9.37
C ARG A 64 -22.69 0.41 -8.29
N LYS A 65 -22.27 0.49 -7.03
CA LYS A 65 -23.17 0.88 -5.92
C LYS A 65 -23.32 2.40 -5.83
N LYS A 66 -24.54 2.87 -5.52
CA LYS A 66 -24.81 4.28 -5.19
C LYS A 66 -24.04 4.74 -3.94
N ARG A 67 -23.99 3.88 -2.91
CA ARG A 67 -23.22 4.12 -1.68
C ARG A 67 -21.98 3.22 -1.68
N LYS A 68 -20.80 3.83 -1.67
CA LYS A 68 -19.50 3.13 -1.72
C LYS A 68 -18.99 2.90 -0.31
N GLU A 69 -19.36 1.75 0.25
CA GLU A 69 -18.83 1.31 1.54
C GLU A 69 -17.87 0.15 1.33
N PHE A 70 -16.67 0.29 1.87
CA PHE A 70 -15.67 -0.76 1.90
C PHE A 70 -15.48 -1.20 3.34
N LYS A 71 -15.88 -2.43 3.66
CA LYS A 71 -15.77 -2.99 5.01
C LYS A 71 -14.55 -3.89 5.06
N ILE A 72 -13.68 -3.63 6.03
CA ILE A 72 -12.47 -4.42 6.26
C ILE A 72 -12.61 -5.05 7.64
N LYS A 73 -12.24 -6.32 7.75
CA LYS A 73 -12.06 -6.96 9.06
C LYS A 73 -10.59 -6.78 9.43
N GLU A 74 -10.31 -5.86 10.34
CA GLU A 74 -8.97 -5.71 10.88
C GLU A 74 -8.63 -6.93 11.74
N GLY A 75 -7.58 -7.66 11.35
CA GLY A 75 -6.94 -8.66 12.18
C GLY A 75 -5.57 -8.15 12.60
N LYS A 76 -5.31 -8.02 13.90
CA LYS A 76 -3.94 -7.86 14.38
C LYS A 76 -3.26 -9.22 14.20
N THR A 77 -2.21 -9.26 13.39
CA THR A 77 -1.20 -10.33 13.42
C THR A 77 -0.13 -9.97 14.43
#